data_AF-A0A956HZC8-F1
#
_entry.id   AF-A0A956HZC8-F1
#
_cell.length_a   1.000
_cell.length_b   1.000
_cell.length_c   1.000
_cell.angle_alpha   90.00
_cell.angle_beta   90.00
_cell.angle_gamma   90.00
#
_symmetry.space_group_name_H-M   'P 1'
#
loop_
_entity.id
_entity.type
_entity.pdbx_description
1 polymer ?
#
loop_
_entity_poly.entity_id
_entity_poly.type
_entity_poly.pdbx_seq_one_letter_code
_entity_poly.pdbx_strand_id
1 'polypeptide(L)'
;SDNTHRDIYTNALGVQNVYLGRYGNIDGPGLDELLEARDPELNAKLKDQIQTALDDIEEIPTPFDAAITSENGSDARDKIQTAIRDLQDVAETLVEAGKVLGVDVAVL
;
A
#
# COMPACT_ATOMS: atom_id res chain seq x y z
N SER A 1 -2.46 20.42 10.41
CA SER A 1 -3.26 19.44 11.17
C SER A 1 -2.34 18.27 11.49
N ASP A 2 -2.48 17.65 12.65
CA ASP A 2 -1.76 16.44 13.05
C ASP A 2 -2.49 15.21 12.50
N ASN A 3 -2.53 15.10 11.16
CA ASN A 3 -3.32 14.08 10.44
C ASN A 3 -2.44 13.17 9.56
N THR A 4 -1.12 13.34 9.56
CA THR A 4 -0.21 12.65 8.63
C THR A 4 -0.42 11.14 8.62
N HIS A 5 -0.56 10.51 9.80
CA HIS A 5 -0.88 9.09 9.91
C HIS A 5 -2.17 8.73 9.14
N ARG A 6 -3.24 9.49 9.35
CA ARG A 6 -4.53 9.27 8.69
C ARG A 6 -4.43 9.51 7.19
N ASP A 7 -3.71 10.54 6.78
CA ASP A 7 -3.56 10.88 5.37
C ASP A 7 -2.81 9.76 4.62
N ILE A 8 -1.73 9.23 5.20
CA ILE A 8 -0.98 8.08 4.66
C ILE A 8 -1.90 6.86 4.53
N TYR A 9 -2.62 6.51 5.60
CA TYR A 9 -3.54 5.36 5.59
C TYR A 9 -4.63 5.50 4.52
N THR A 10 -5.30 6.66 4.46
CA THR A 10 -6.40 6.86 3.50
C THR A 10 -5.94 6.88 2.05
N ASN A 11 -4.70 7.32 1.78
CA ASN A 11 -4.10 7.21 0.45
C ASN A 11 -3.82 5.74 0.07
N ALA A 12 -3.24 4.95 0.96
CA ALA A 12 -3.02 3.51 0.75
C ALA A 12 -4.34 2.76 0.56
N LEU A 13 -5.36 3.10 1.36
CA LEU A 13 -6.71 2.54 1.20
C LEU A 13 -7.32 2.91 -0.16
N GLY A 14 -7.04 4.10 -0.66
CA GLY A 14 -7.40 4.50 -2.02
C GLY A 14 -6.81 3.58 -3.09
N VAL A 15 -5.53 3.19 -2.93
CA VAL A 15 -4.88 2.21 -3.80
C VAL A 15 -5.58 0.86 -3.74
N GLN A 16 -5.86 0.34 -2.53
CA GLN A 16 -6.59 -0.93 -2.36
C GLN A 16 -7.96 -0.89 -3.05
N ASN A 17 -8.72 0.18 -2.82
CA ASN A 17 -10.07 0.33 -3.37
C ASN A 17 -10.07 0.32 -4.91
N VAL A 18 -9.12 1.03 -5.53
CA VAL A 18 -8.98 1.04 -7.00
C VAL A 18 -8.53 -0.32 -7.50
N TYR A 19 -7.57 -0.96 -6.84
CA TYR A 19 -7.04 -2.25 -7.27
C TYR A 19 -8.10 -3.34 -7.22
N LEU A 20 -8.88 -3.40 -6.15
CA LEU A 20 -9.94 -4.39 -5.94
C LEU A 20 -11.29 -4.02 -6.59
N GLY A 21 -11.46 -2.79 -7.09
CA GLY A 21 -12.76 -2.31 -7.58
C GLY A 21 -13.82 -2.16 -6.47
N ARG A 22 -13.42 -2.02 -5.21
CA ARG A 22 -14.31 -2.02 -4.03
C ARG A 22 -14.26 -0.70 -3.29
N TYR A 23 -15.42 -0.16 -2.92
CA TYR A 23 -15.53 1.05 -2.11
C TYR A 23 -16.75 0.99 -1.20
N GLY A 24 -16.52 0.75 0.09
CA GLY A 24 -17.60 0.51 1.05
C GLY A 24 -18.42 -0.71 0.63
N ASN A 25 -19.71 -0.51 0.35
CA ASN A 25 -20.61 -1.58 -0.10
C ASN A 25 -20.68 -1.74 -1.63
N ILE A 26 -19.91 -0.95 -2.38
CA ILE A 26 -19.84 -1.04 -3.84
C ILE A 26 -18.74 -2.04 -4.19
N ASP A 27 -19.09 -3.04 -5.00
CA ASP A 27 -18.18 -4.05 -5.54
C ASP A 27 -18.37 -4.06 -7.07
N GLY A 28 -17.32 -3.71 -7.81
CA GLY A 28 -17.31 -3.64 -9.26
C GLY A 28 -15.98 -4.14 -9.82
N PRO A 29 -15.80 -4.13 -11.15
CA PRO A 29 -14.60 -4.68 -11.77
C PRO A 29 -13.33 -3.96 -11.32
N GLY A 30 -12.42 -4.70 -10.68
CA GLY A 30 -11.10 -4.23 -10.25
C GLY A 30 -10.00 -4.55 -11.25
N LEU A 31 -8.82 -3.95 -11.03
CA LEU A 31 -7.60 -4.32 -11.76
C LEU A 31 -7.14 -5.73 -11.38
N ASP A 32 -7.46 -6.16 -10.17
CA ASP A 32 -7.15 -7.49 -9.65
C ASP A 32 -7.80 -8.62 -10.45
N GLU A 33 -8.99 -8.41 -11.02
CA GLU A 33 -9.65 -9.38 -11.91
C GLU A 33 -8.88 -9.56 -13.22
N LEU A 34 -8.35 -8.48 -13.78
CA LEU A 34 -7.53 -8.53 -14.99
C LEU A 34 -6.19 -9.20 -14.72
N LEU A 35 -5.58 -8.90 -13.57
CA LEU A 35 -4.31 -9.51 -13.19
C LEU A 35 -4.47 -10.99 -12.85
N GLU A 36 -5.54 -11.38 -12.15
CA GLU A 36 -5.88 -12.78 -11.86
C GLU A 36 -5.93 -13.63 -13.14
N ALA A 37 -6.53 -13.10 -14.20
CA ALA A 37 -6.65 -13.80 -15.48
C ALA A 37 -5.31 -13.98 -16.22
N ARG A 38 -4.27 -13.23 -15.85
CA ARG A 38 -2.96 -13.22 -16.52
C ARG A 38 -1.86 -13.85 -15.68
N ASP A 39 -1.85 -13.53 -14.39
CA ASP A 39 -0.86 -13.92 -13.40
C ASP A 39 -1.49 -13.94 -11.99
N PRO A 40 -2.11 -15.07 -11.59
CA PRO A 40 -2.79 -15.18 -10.30
C PRO A 40 -1.82 -15.15 -9.11
N GLU A 41 -0.57 -15.57 -9.29
CA GLU A 41 0.45 -15.50 -8.23
C GLU A 41 0.84 -14.05 -7.95
N LEU A 42 1.05 -13.25 -9.00
CA LEU A 42 1.32 -11.82 -8.88
C LEU A 42 0.11 -11.07 -8.29
N ASN A 43 -1.12 -11.46 -8.66
CA ASN A 43 -2.33 -10.89 -8.05
C ASN A 43 -2.39 -11.15 -6.54
N ALA A 44 -2.19 -12.39 -6.12
CA ALA A 44 -2.18 -12.75 -4.70
C ALA A 44 -1.10 -11.97 -3.95
N LYS A 45 0.13 -11.93 -4.49
CA LYS A 45 1.24 -11.16 -3.91
C LYS A 45 0.87 -9.69 -3.73
N LEU A 46 0.32 -9.04 -4.75
CA LEU A 46 -0.01 -7.62 -4.69
C LEU A 46 -1.14 -7.33 -3.69
N LYS A 47 -2.16 -8.21 -3.61
CA LYS A 47 -3.21 -8.11 -2.58
C LYS A 47 -2.64 -8.18 -1.17
N ASP A 48 -1.77 -9.15 -0.93
CA ASP A 48 -1.15 -9.35 0.38
C ASP A 48 -0.27 -8.16 0.75
N GLN A 49 0.57 -7.65 -0.17
CA GLN A 49 1.42 -6.49 0.09
C GLN A 49 0.62 -5.21 0.38
N ILE A 50 -0.49 -4.97 -0.35
CA ILE A 50 -1.36 -3.82 -0.09
C ILE A 50 -1.97 -3.93 1.32
N GLN A 51 -2.41 -5.12 1.73
CA GLN A 51 -2.99 -5.31 3.06
C GLN A 51 -1.93 -5.17 4.16
N THR A 52 -0.75 -5.78 3.98
CA THR A 52 0.38 -5.62 4.91
C THR A 52 0.75 -4.16 5.08
N ALA A 53 0.89 -3.40 3.99
CA ALA A 53 1.19 -1.98 4.07
C ALA A 53 0.13 -1.19 4.85
N LEU A 54 -1.16 -1.50 4.70
CA LEU A 54 -2.22 -0.87 5.48
C LEU A 54 -2.10 -1.19 6.97
N ASP A 55 -1.87 -2.45 7.31
CA ASP A 55 -1.71 -2.92 8.68
C ASP A 55 -0.50 -2.23 9.34
N ASP A 56 0.65 -2.19 8.66
CA ASP A 56 1.89 -1.55 9.16
C ASP A 56 1.78 -0.03 9.28
N ILE A 57 0.98 0.63 8.42
CA ILE A 57 0.66 2.05 8.58
C ILE A 57 -0.14 2.28 9.86
N GLU A 58 -1.12 1.43 10.18
CA GLU A 58 -1.92 1.53 11.42
C GLU A 58 -1.09 1.34 12.69
N GLU A 59 0.03 0.61 12.60
CA GLU A 59 0.94 0.41 13.72
C GLU A 59 1.79 1.65 14.05
N ILE A 60 1.91 2.63 13.13
CA ILE A 60 2.72 3.83 13.34
C ILE A 60 2.18 4.61 14.56
N PRO A 61 3.01 4.87 15.59
CA PRO A 61 2.56 5.60 16.75
C PRO A 61 2.05 7.00 16.41
N THR A 62 0.95 7.39 17.06
CA THR A 62 0.40 8.75 16.93
C THR A 62 0.76 9.60 18.16
N PRO A 63 1.04 10.90 18.01
CA PRO A 63 1.06 11.65 16.74
C PRO A 63 2.31 11.37 15.89
N PHE A 64 2.16 11.46 14.57
CA PHE A 64 3.24 11.13 13.63
C PHE A 64 4.49 11.99 13.85
N ASP A 65 4.31 13.27 14.20
CA ASP A 65 5.41 14.21 14.46
C ASP A 65 6.29 13.77 15.65
N ALA A 66 5.71 13.13 16.67
CA ALA A 66 6.46 12.56 17.79
C ALA A 66 7.17 11.25 17.38
N ALA A 67 6.50 10.41 16.58
CA ALA A 67 7.07 9.16 16.11
C ALA A 67 8.29 9.38 15.20
N ILE A 68 8.21 10.34 14.27
CA ILE A 68 9.30 10.59 13.31
C ILE A 68 10.53 11.26 13.95
N THR A 69 10.34 11.99 15.05
CA THR A 69 11.42 12.65 15.81
C THR A 69 12.08 11.76 16.86
N SER A 70 11.56 10.54 17.06
CA SER A 70 12.15 9.55 17.96
C SER A 70 13.54 9.11 17.49
N GLU A 71 14.37 8.61 18.41
CA GLU A 71 15.74 8.18 18.11
C GLU A 71 15.77 7.08 17.03
N ASN A 72 16.79 7.12 16.17
CA ASN A 72 16.97 6.06 15.16
C ASN A 72 17.13 4.70 15.85
N GLY A 73 16.42 3.68 15.36
CA GLY A 73 16.36 2.35 15.97
C GLY A 73 15.40 2.24 17.16
N SER A 74 14.58 3.27 17.42
CA SER A 74 13.41 3.13 18.29
C SER A 74 12.28 2.39 17.59
N ASP A 75 11.41 1.73 18.36
CA ASP A 75 10.21 1.04 17.85
C ASP A 75 9.36 1.95 16.93
N ALA A 76 9.20 3.23 17.30
CA ALA A 76 8.46 4.19 16.50
C ALA A 76 9.11 4.46 15.13
N ARG A 77 10.44 4.60 15.09
CA ARG A 77 11.18 4.78 13.84
C ARG A 77 11.17 3.51 13.00
N ASP A 78 11.28 2.35 13.63
CA ASP A 78 11.29 1.06 12.95
C ASP A 78 9.95 0.81 12.26
N LYS A 79 8.81 1.06 12.93
CA LYS A 79 7.47 0.97 12.33
C LYS A 79 7.27 1.90 11.14
N ILE A 80 7.74 3.14 11.24
CA ILE A 80 7.72 4.07 10.09
C ILE A 80 8.56 3.52 8.93
N GLN A 81 9.74 2.96 9.21
CA GLN A 81 10.60 2.39 8.17
C GLN A 81 10.02 1.12 7.56
N THR A 82 9.31 0.29 8.34
CA THR A 82 8.56 -0.87 7.83
C THR A 82 7.50 -0.42 6.85
N ALA A 83 6.57 0.44 7.26
CA ALA A 83 5.53 0.98 6.38
C ALA A 83 6.07 1.65 5.10
N ILE A 84 7.21 2.34 5.18
CA ILE A 84 7.89 2.90 3.99
C ILE A 84 8.31 1.78 3.02
N ARG A 85 8.92 0.71 3.51
CA ARG A 85 9.36 -0.43 2.68
C ARG A 85 8.17 -1.14 2.07
N ASP A 86 7.11 -1.39 2.83
CA ASP A 86 5.94 -2.10 2.30
C ASP A 86 5.23 -1.27 1.22
N LEU A 87 5.16 0.05 1.38
CA LEU A 87 4.67 0.94 0.32
C LEU A 87 5.57 0.95 -0.92
N GLN A 88 6.89 0.84 -0.75
CA GLN A 88 7.82 0.70 -1.87
C GLN A 88 7.62 -0.64 -2.60
N ASP A 89 7.47 -1.73 -1.86
CA ASP A 89 7.22 -3.07 -2.39
C ASP A 89 5.90 -3.14 -3.18
N VAL A 90 4.85 -2.46 -2.68
CA VAL A 90 3.58 -2.28 -3.42
C VAL A 90 3.83 -1.53 -4.73
N ALA A 91 4.58 -0.43 -4.70
CA ALA A 91 4.86 0.36 -5.90
C ALA A 91 5.66 -0.45 -6.95
N GLU A 92 6.66 -1.20 -6.54
CA GLU A 92 7.45 -2.07 -7.42
C GLU A 92 6.59 -3.17 -8.04
N THR A 93 5.73 -3.80 -7.24
CA THR A 93 4.86 -4.88 -7.71
C THR A 93 3.74 -4.35 -8.61
N LEU A 94 3.26 -3.11 -8.42
CA LEU A 94 2.37 -2.43 -9.36
C LEU A 94 3.03 -2.17 -10.72
N VAL A 95 4.33 -1.89 -10.77
CA VAL A 95 5.08 -1.77 -12.03
C VAL A 95 5.14 -3.13 -12.75
N GLU A 96 5.37 -4.20 -12.01
CA GLU A 96 5.34 -5.56 -12.55
C GLU A 96 3.95 -5.93 -13.10
N ALA A 97 2.89 -5.67 -12.33
CA ALA A 97 1.51 -5.88 -12.75
C ALA A 97 1.16 -5.06 -14.00
N GLY A 98 1.59 -3.80 -14.06
CA GLY A 98 1.41 -2.95 -15.25
C GLY A 98 1.98 -3.59 -16.51
N LYS A 99 3.21 -4.11 -16.45
CA LYS A 99 3.84 -4.81 -17.58
C LYS A 99 3.05 -6.05 -18.02
N VAL A 100 2.57 -6.86 -17.08
CA VAL A 100 1.73 -8.05 -17.36
C VAL A 100 0.42 -7.64 -18.06
N LEU A 101 -0.15 -6.50 -17.69
CA LEU A 101 -1.37 -5.96 -18.28
C LEU A 101 -1.14 -5.13 -19.56
N GLY A 102 0.11 -4.96 -19.99
CA GLY A 102 0.46 -4.18 -21.19
C GLY A 102 0.38 -2.67 -21.01
N VAL A 103 0.55 -2.17 -19.78
CA VAL A 103 0.57 -0.75 -19.42
C VAL A 103 1.98 -0.39 -18.93
N ASP A 104 2.56 0.67 -19.49
CA ASP A 104 3.82 1.22 -19.00
C ASP A 104 3.60 2.02 -17.71
N VAL A 105 4.16 1.52 -16.62
CA VAL A 105 4.15 2.16 -15.29
C VAL A 105 5.59 2.44 -14.89
N ALA A 106 5.87 3.65 -14.42
CA ALA A 106 7.19 4.05 -13.95
C ALA A 106 7.10 4.65 -12.55
N VAL A 107 8.04 4.28 -11.68
CA VAL A 107 8.27 4.89 -10.37
C VAL A 107 9.57 5.69 -10.49
N LEU A 108 9.53 6.96 -10.03
CA LEU A 108 10.65 7.92 -10.11
C LEU A 108 11.61 7.79 -8.94
#